data_AF-A0AAD5ADE2-F1
#
_entry.id   AF-A0AAD5ADE2-F1
#
_cell.length_a   1.000
_cell.length_b   1.000
_cell.length_c   1.000
_cell.angle_alpha   90.00
_cell.angle_beta   90.00
_cell.angle_gamma   90.00
#
_symmetry.space_group_name_H-M   'P 1'
#
loop_
_entity.id
_entity.type
_entity.pdbx_description
1 polymer ?
#
loop_
_entity_poly.entity_id
_entity_poly.type
_entity_poly.pdbx_seq_one_letter_code
_entity_poly.pdbx_strand_id
1 'polypeptide(L)'
;MVLGVSSIPDVHTHFKTLYSEINSPKVSYILRLANRIYGEKTFNFLSEFVDSTQKQYQADMQAVDFIGSSEKSRKLINHWVKEKTE
;
A
#
# COMPACT_ATOMS: atom_id res chain seq x y z
N MET A 1 2.89 -15.48 16.21
CA MET A 1 2.78 -14.52 15.09
C MET A 1 1.87 -13.38 15.55
N VAL A 2 2.30 -12.12 15.43
CA VAL A 2 1.64 -10.97 16.11
C VAL A 2 0.28 -10.58 15.49
N LEU A 3 0.10 -10.82 14.19
CA LEU A 3 -1.09 -10.37 13.44
C LEU A 3 -2.19 -11.45 13.28
N GLY A 4 -2.01 -12.67 13.81
CA GLY A 4 -3.02 -13.72 13.77
C GLY A 4 -3.38 -14.31 12.39
N VAL A 5 -2.64 -13.93 11.33
CA VAL A 5 -2.96 -14.33 9.94
C VAL A 5 -2.54 -15.76 9.56
N SER A 6 -1.76 -16.44 10.40
CA SER A 6 -1.20 -17.78 10.12
C SER A 6 -2.25 -18.87 9.90
N SER A 7 -3.45 -18.69 10.46
CA SER A 7 -4.55 -19.66 10.36
C SER A 7 -5.57 -19.30 9.29
N ILE A 8 -5.36 -18.22 8.52
CA ILE A 8 -6.29 -17.74 7.50
C ILE A 8 -5.77 -18.20 6.13
N PRO A 9 -6.42 -19.18 5.49
CA PRO A 9 -6.10 -19.54 4.11
C PRO A 9 -6.28 -18.32 3.20
N ASP A 10 -5.37 -18.14 2.24
CA ASP A 10 -5.46 -17.13 1.18
C ASP A 10 -5.76 -15.70 1.69
N VAL A 11 -5.15 -15.32 2.81
CA VAL A 11 -5.35 -14.02 3.47
C VAL A 11 -5.23 -12.82 2.51
N HIS A 12 -4.34 -12.88 1.52
CA HIS A 12 -4.16 -11.83 0.52
C HIS A 12 -5.40 -11.62 -0.36
N THR A 13 -6.06 -12.71 -0.76
CA THR A 13 -7.29 -12.65 -1.55
C THR A 13 -8.43 -12.03 -0.72
N HIS A 14 -8.52 -12.38 0.56
CA HIS A 14 -9.49 -11.76 1.46
C HIS A 14 -9.27 -10.25 1.59
N PHE A 15 -8.03 -9.80 1.73
CA PHE A 15 -7.70 -8.37 1.75
C PHE A 15 -8.04 -7.66 0.43
N LYS A 16 -7.82 -8.32 -0.70
CA LYS A 16 -8.19 -7.78 -2.01
C LYS A 16 -9.71 -7.54 -2.11
N THR A 17 -10.51 -8.51 -1.69
CA THR A 17 -11.98 -8.37 -1.66
C THR A 17 -12.41 -7.24 -0.74
N LEU A 18 -11.86 -7.20 0.48
CA LEU A 18 -12.14 -6.13 1.44
C LEU A 18 -11.80 -4.74 0.89
N TYR A 19 -10.66 -4.60 0.22
CA TYR A 19 -10.26 -3.35 -0.41
C TYR A 19 -11.28 -2.90 -1.46
N SER A 20 -11.77 -3.82 -2.31
CA SER A 20 -12.78 -3.52 -3.32
C SER A 20 -14.14 -3.14 -2.72
N GLU A 21 -14.53 -3.77 -1.62
CA GLU A 21 -15.77 -3.45 -0.92
C GLU A 21 -15.70 -2.06 -0.25
N ILE A 22 -14.60 -1.77 0.45
CA ILE A 22 -14.39 -0.48 1.13
C ILE A 22 -14.39 0.69 0.14
N ASN A 23 -13.72 0.54 -1.00
CA ASN A 23 -13.62 1.58 -2.02
C ASN A 23 -14.79 1.56 -3.03
N SER A 24 -15.83 0.76 -2.79
CA SER A 24 -16.99 0.66 -3.68
C SER A 24 -17.76 1.99 -3.72
N PRO A 25 -18.09 2.54 -4.90
CA PRO A 25 -18.82 3.81 -5.02
C PRO A 25 -20.32 3.70 -4.67
N LYS A 26 -20.79 2.53 -4.21
CA LYS A 26 -22.21 2.20 -4.05
C LYS A 26 -22.80 2.56 -2.67
N VAL A 27 -22.08 3.33 -1.86
CA VAL A 27 -22.46 3.65 -0.47
C VAL A 27 -22.67 5.15 -0.27
N SER A 28 -23.59 5.52 0.62
CA SER A 28 -23.98 6.91 0.91
C SER A 28 -22.98 7.67 1.81
N TYR A 29 -21.77 7.13 2.00
CA TYR A 29 -20.70 7.68 2.82
C TYR A 29 -19.38 7.66 2.05
N ILE A 30 -18.45 8.53 2.42
CA ILE A 30 -17.09 8.53 1.86
C ILE A 30 -16.20 7.73 2.80
N LEU A 31 -15.78 6.55 2.34
CA LEU A 31 -14.72 5.77 2.97
C LEU A 31 -13.69 5.44 1.89
N ARG A 32 -12.41 5.62 2.22
CA ARG A 32 -11.30 5.39 1.29
C ARG A 32 -10.21 4.59 1.99
N LEU A 33 -9.74 3.55 1.31
CA LEU A 33 -8.55 2.79 1.69
C LEU A 33 -7.54 2.91 0.54
N ALA A 34 -6.33 3.34 0.85
CA ALA A 34 -5.24 3.43 -0.12
C ALA A 34 -3.97 2.84 0.49
N ASN A 35 -3.29 1.99 -0.27
CA ASN A 35 -2.02 1.39 0.13
C ASN A 35 -0.90 1.87 -0.80
N ARG A 36 0.31 2.00 -0.27
CA ARG A 36 1.52 2.29 -1.05
C ARG A 36 2.74 1.77 -0.32
N ILE A 37 3.71 1.27 -1.08
CA ILE A 37 5.01 0.83 -0.55
C ILE A 37 6.06 1.85 -0.97
N TYR A 38 6.83 2.35 -0.01
CA TYR A 38 7.97 3.21 -0.27
C TYR A 38 9.25 2.45 0.02
N GLY A 39 10.10 2.32 -0.99
CA GLY A 39 11.36 1.59 -0.93
C GLY A 39 12.55 2.50 -1.20
N GLU A 40 13.71 2.19 -0.63
CA GLU A 40 14.95 2.88 -1.00
C GLU A 40 15.30 2.61 -2.47
N LYS A 41 15.59 3.66 -3.23
CA LYS A 41 15.83 3.60 -4.69
C LYS A 41 17.02 2.73 -5.08
N THR A 42 17.98 2.55 -4.18
CA THR A 42 19.16 1.70 -4.40
C THR A 42 18.90 0.23 -4.07
N PHE A 43 17.75 -0.09 -3.48
CA PHE A 43 17.34 -1.47 -3.20
C PHE A 43 16.61 -2.08 -4.40
N ASN A 44 17.01 -3.29 -4.78
CA ASN A 44 16.37 -4.03 -5.85
C ASN A 44 15.25 -4.91 -5.30
N PHE A 45 14.03 -4.63 -5.72
CA PHE A 45 12.85 -5.41 -5.35
C PHE A 45 12.60 -6.51 -6.38
N LEU A 46 12.15 -7.67 -5.91
CA LEU A 46 11.71 -8.75 -6.78
C LEU A 46 10.47 -8.29 -7.55
N SER A 47 10.46 -8.48 -8.87
CA SER A 47 9.29 -8.13 -9.71
C SER A 47 8.02 -8.82 -9.22
N GLU A 48 8.12 -10.10 -8.86
CA GLU A 48 7.00 -10.89 -8.31
C GLU A 48 6.42 -10.27 -7.04
N PHE A 49 7.26 -9.67 -6.18
CA PHE A 49 6.79 -8.97 -4.99
C PHE A 49 6.00 -7.71 -5.38
N VAL A 50 6.53 -6.88 -6.27
CA VAL A 50 5.88 -5.65 -6.75
C VAL A 50 4.54 -5.96 -7.44
N ASP A 51 4.53 -6.98 -8.29
CA ASP A 51 3.32 -7.42 -8.99
C ASP A 51 2.27 -7.96 -8.01
N SER A 52 2.71 -8.72 -7.01
CA SER A 52 1.82 -9.27 -5.97
C SER A 52 1.23 -8.17 -5.09
N THR A 53 2.01 -7.18 -4.67
CA THR A 53 1.50 -6.07 -3.84
C THR A 53 0.51 -5.22 -4.61
N GLN A 54 0.77 -4.97 -5.90
CA GLN A 54 -0.18 -4.26 -6.75
C GLN A 54 -1.47 -5.06 -6.94
N LYS A 55 -1.36 -6.36 -7.24
CA LYS A 55 -2.52 -7.22 -7.52
C LYS A 55 -3.42 -7.44 -6.31
N GLN A 56 -2.85 -7.59 -5.12
CA GLN A 56 -3.58 -7.99 -3.91
C GLN A 56 -3.99 -6.81 -3.03
N TYR A 57 -3.20 -5.73 -3.02
CA TYR A 57 -3.42 -4.58 -2.12
C TYR A 57 -3.65 -3.26 -2.85
N GLN A 58 -3.61 -3.25 -4.19
CA GLN A 58 -3.57 -2.03 -5.01
C GLN A 58 -2.49 -1.04 -4.53
N ALA A 59 -1.37 -1.61 -4.08
CA ALA A 59 -0.26 -0.87 -3.51
C ALA A 59 0.84 -0.71 -4.55
N ASP A 60 0.92 0.47 -5.15
CA ASP A 60 2.06 0.82 -5.99
C ASP A 60 3.33 0.81 -5.13
N MET A 61 4.43 0.36 -5.71
CA MET A 61 5.75 0.55 -5.11
C MET A 61 6.44 1.76 -5.70
N GLN A 62 6.83 2.70 -4.84
CA GLN A 62 7.57 3.88 -5.22
C GLN A 62 8.98 3.83 -4.62
N ALA A 63 9.97 3.81 -5.50
CA ALA A 63 11.37 4.02 -5.13
C ALA A 63 11.59 5.48 -4.74
N VAL A 64 12.11 5.71 -3.53
CA VAL A 64 12.44 7.03 -2.98
C VAL A 64 13.86 7.02 -2.43
N ASP A 65 14.44 8.21 -2.27
CA ASP A 65 15.81 8.36 -1.80
C ASP A 65 15.83 8.55 -0.28
N PHE A 66 15.74 7.46 0.47
CA PHE A 66 15.84 7.48 1.92
C PHE A 66 17.26 7.77 2.38
N ILE A 67 18.27 7.28 1.68
CA ILE A 67 19.69 7.44 2.08
C ILE A 67 20.20 8.85 1.78
N GLY A 68 20.05 9.33 0.55
CA GLY A 68 20.63 10.58 0.07
C GLY A 68 19.71 11.79 0.17
N SER A 69 18.40 11.60 0.39
CA SER A 69 17.42 12.70 0.46
C SER A 69 16.22 12.39 1.35
N SER A 70 16.48 11.89 2.57
CA SER A 70 15.47 11.46 3.55
C SER A 70 14.36 12.48 3.79
N GLU A 71 14.68 13.77 3.96
CA GLU A 71 13.68 14.83 4.19
C GLU A 71 12.75 15.06 2.99
N LYS A 72 13.27 14.93 1.77
CA LYS A 72 12.45 15.01 0.55
C LYS A 72 11.50 13.82 0.48
N SER A 73 12.00 12.62 0.78
CA SER A 73 11.21 11.39 0.85
C SER A 73 10.13 11.47 1.92
N ARG A 74 10.45 12.00 3.12
CA ARG A 74 9.49 12.25 4.20
C ARG A 74 8.36 13.19 3.77
N LYS A 75 8.70 14.32 3.14
CA LYS A 75 7.70 15.28 2.65
C LYS A 75 6.81 14.68 1.56
N LEU A 76 7.38 13.89 0.66
CA LEU A 76 6.65 13.19 -0.40
C LEU A 76 5.62 12.22 0.19
N ILE A 77 6.03 11.39 1.14
CA ILE A 77 5.14 10.42 1.81
C ILE A 77 4.01 11.16 2.54
N ASN A 78 4.35 12.18 3.33
CA ASN A 78 3.36 12.96 4.08
C ASN A 78 2.35 13.67 3.16
N HIS A 79 2.82 14.17 2.02
CA HIS A 79 1.94 14.79 1.03
C HIS A 79 0.97 13.78 0.45
N TRP A 80 1.46 12.60 0.02
CA TRP A 80 0.60 11.55 -0.51
C TRP A 80 -0.43 11.07 0.53
N VAL A 81 -0.04 10.89 1.79
CA VAL A 81 -0.98 10.53 2.85
C VAL A 81 -2.07 11.60 2.98
N LYS A 82 -1.68 12.88 3.04
CA LYS A 82 -2.61 14.01 3.11
C LYS A 82 -3.60 14.03 1.95
N GLU A 83 -3.15 13.75 0.72
CA GLU A 83 -4.03 13.68 -0.45
C GLU A 83 -5.04 12.51 -0.39
N LYS A 84 -4.73 11.44 0.34
CA LYS A 84 -5.62 10.28 0.48
C LYS A 84 -6.59 10.39 1.65
N THR A 85 -6.31 11.25 2.63
CA THR A 85 -7.03 11.31 3.91
C THR A 85 -7.55 12.72 4.24
N GLU A 86 -8.09 13.45 3.24
CA GLU A 86 -8.64 14.81 3.42
C GLU A 86 -9.33 15.06 4.77
#